data_AF-A0A952BGI5-F1
#
_entry.id   AF-A0A952BGI5-F1
#
_cell.length_a   1.000
_cell.length_b   1.000
_cell.length_c   1.000
_cell.angle_alpha   90.00
_cell.angle_beta   90.00
_cell.angle_gamma   90.00
#
_symmetry.space_group_name_H-M   'P 1'
#
loop_
_entity.id
_entity.type
_entity.pdbx_description
1 polymer ?
#
loop_
_entity_poly.entity_id
_entity_poly.type
_entity_poly.pdbx_seq_one_letter_code
_entity_poly.pdbx_strand_id
1 'polypeptide(L)'
;MASKHIKSYRSKLRSIIEKNPVSKHRTKLLRELAVEIGAADTSEFGADAASENRIFINNIQLALQTATMIDMCRTASRNFWIAIVAAIIAGLSAVAAWVAVLSSR
;
A
#
# COMPACT_ATOMS: atom_id res chain seq x y z
N MET A 1 5.01 -3.87 -9.14
CA MET A 1 3.72 -3.91 -9.87
C MET A 1 2.56 -3.39 -9.02
N ALA A 2 2.43 -3.76 -7.73
CA ALA A 2 1.35 -3.30 -6.83
C ALA A 2 1.12 -1.77 -6.79
N SER A 3 2.20 -0.97 -6.68
CA SER A 3 2.13 0.50 -6.69
C SER A 3 1.38 1.14 -7.87
N LYS A 4 1.52 0.60 -9.10
CA LYS A 4 0.81 1.11 -10.29
C LYS A 4 -0.70 0.85 -10.19
N HIS A 5 -1.10 -0.31 -9.70
CA HIS A 5 -2.51 -0.67 -9.51
C HIS A 5 -3.16 0.21 -8.42
N ILE A 6 -2.47 0.43 -7.30
CA ILE A 6 -2.96 1.30 -6.22
C ILE A 6 -3.17 2.74 -6.72
N LYS A 7 -2.23 3.29 -7.51
CA LYS A 7 -2.40 4.62 -8.12
C LYS A 7 -3.58 4.67 -9.08
N SER A 8 -3.75 3.63 -9.90
CA SER A 8 -4.88 3.51 -10.82
C SER A 8 -6.22 3.50 -10.07
N TYR A 9 -6.34 2.71 -8.99
CA TYR A 9 -7.55 2.66 -8.16
C TYR A 9 -7.84 3.98 -7.44
N ARG A 10 -6.81 4.68 -6.94
CA ARG A 10 -6.98 6.05 -6.39
C ARG A 10 -7.50 7.03 -7.45
N SER A 11 -6.98 6.95 -8.68
CA SER A 11 -7.45 7.79 -9.79
C SER A 11 -8.88 7.46 -10.20
N LYS A 12 -9.23 6.17 -10.26
CA LYS A 12 -10.61 5.71 -10.51
C LYS A 12 -11.56 6.25 -9.44
N LEU A 13 -11.23 6.08 -8.16
CA LEU A 13 -12.03 6.59 -7.04
C LEU A 13 -12.26 8.11 -7.15
N ARG A 14 -11.19 8.88 -7.39
CA ARG A 14 -11.29 10.34 -7.56
C ARG A 14 -12.20 10.71 -8.74
N SER A 15 -12.06 10.02 -9.88
CA SER A 15 -12.89 10.26 -11.05
C SER A 15 -14.37 9.98 -10.79
N ILE A 16 -14.70 8.96 -9.99
CA ILE A 16 -16.09 8.63 -9.63
C ILE A 16 -16.68 9.72 -8.74
N ILE A 17 -15.91 10.20 -7.75
CA ILE A 17 -16.35 11.24 -6.80
C ILE A 17 -16.53 12.59 -7.51
N GLU A 18 -15.63 12.95 -8.42
CA GLU A 18 -15.59 14.26 -9.07
C GLU A 18 -16.60 14.38 -10.22
N LYS A 19 -16.80 13.31 -11.00
CA LYS A 19 -17.72 13.32 -12.15
C LYS A 19 -19.18 13.05 -11.78
N ASN A 20 -19.46 12.52 -10.59
CA ASN A 20 -20.81 12.11 -10.21
C ASN A 20 -21.23 12.78 -8.89
N PRO A 21 -22.29 13.62 -8.89
CA PRO A 21 -22.91 14.05 -7.64
C PRO A 21 -23.49 12.84 -6.89
N VAL A 22 -23.70 13.01 -5.58
CA VAL A 22 -24.23 11.94 -4.70
C VAL A 22 -25.54 11.42 -5.29
N SER A 23 -25.49 10.20 -5.81
CA SER A 23 -26.59 9.58 -6.56
C SER A 23 -26.47 8.06 -6.47
N LYS A 24 -27.58 7.35 -6.74
CA LYS A 24 -27.57 5.87 -6.81
C LYS A 24 -26.57 5.34 -7.85
N HIS A 25 -26.36 6.09 -8.94
CA HIS A 25 -25.36 5.74 -9.95
C HIS A 25 -23.94 5.80 -9.39
N ARG A 26 -23.60 6.85 -8.63
CA ARG A 26 -22.31 6.96 -7.94
C ARG A 26 -22.08 5.82 -6.96
N THR A 27 -23.10 5.48 -6.17
CA THR A 27 -23.02 4.38 -5.20
C THR A 27 -22.74 3.05 -5.89
N LYS A 28 -23.38 2.78 -7.03
CA LYS A 28 -23.13 1.57 -7.82
C LYS A 28 -21.68 1.48 -8.31
N LEU A 29 -21.14 2.57 -8.86
CA LEU A 29 -19.74 2.62 -9.31
C LEU A 29 -18.74 2.44 -8.16
N LEU A 30 -19.02 3.04 -7.00
CA LEU A 30 -18.19 2.86 -5.81
C LEU A 30 -18.25 1.43 -5.29
N ARG A 31 -19.43 0.80 -5.31
CA ARG A 31 -19.58 -0.60 -4.93
C ARG A 31 -18.82 -1.53 -5.88
N GLU A 32 -18.92 -1.32 -7.19
CA GLU A 32 -18.15 -2.08 -8.18
C GLU A 32 -16.64 -1.96 -7.91
N LEU A 33 -16.17 -0.74 -7.64
CA LEU A 33 -14.77 -0.51 -7.27
C LEU A 33 -14.38 -1.16 -5.94
N ALA A 34 -15.28 -1.13 -4.94
CA ALA A 34 -15.07 -1.79 -3.66
C ALA A 34 -14.97 -3.31 -3.83
N VAL A 35 -15.82 -3.92 -4.67
CA VAL A 35 -15.76 -5.35 -5.01
C VAL A 35 -14.46 -5.69 -5.74
N GLU A 36 -14.06 -4.88 -6.72
CA GLU A 36 -12.81 -5.06 -7.49
C GLU A 36 -11.57 -5.06 -6.58
N ILE A 37 -11.60 -4.29 -5.48
CA ILE A 37 -10.50 -4.16 -4.53
C ILE A 37 -10.66 -5.13 -3.32
N GLY A 38 -11.79 -5.82 -3.19
CA GLY A 38 -12.10 -6.67 -2.03
C GLY A 38 -12.45 -5.88 -0.76
N ALA A 39 -12.83 -4.61 -0.91
CA ALA A 39 -13.26 -3.69 0.14
C ALA A 39 -14.79 -3.57 0.24
N ALA A 40 -15.53 -4.43 -0.48
CA ALA A 40 -16.98 -4.43 -0.44
C ALA A 40 -17.47 -4.97 0.90
N ASP A 41 -18.19 -4.13 1.64
CA ASP A 41 -18.87 -4.54 2.85
C ASP A 41 -20.36 -4.75 2.54
N THR A 42 -20.90 -5.91 2.91
CA THR A 42 -22.30 -6.30 2.69
C THR A 42 -23.22 -5.88 3.84
N SER A 43 -22.68 -5.33 4.92
CA SER A 43 -23.41 -5.10 6.17
C SER A 43 -24.39 -3.90 6.15
N GLU A 44 -24.23 -2.94 5.24
CA GLU A 44 -25.08 -1.72 5.18
C GLU A 44 -25.91 -1.58 3.90
N PHE A 45 -26.48 -2.68 3.41
CA PHE A 45 -27.48 -2.61 2.35
C PHE A 45 -28.77 -1.96 2.86
N GLY A 46 -29.12 -0.78 2.32
CA GLY A 46 -30.38 -0.09 2.62
C GLY A 46 -30.25 1.25 3.34
N ALA A 47 -29.03 1.68 3.67
CA ALA A 47 -28.78 3.03 4.17
C ALA A 47 -29.01 4.10 3.08
N ASP A 48 -29.22 5.35 3.50
CA ASP A 48 -29.34 6.49 2.59
C ASP A 48 -28.14 6.56 1.64
N ALA A 49 -28.37 6.95 0.38
CA ALA A 49 -27.31 6.92 -0.64
C ALA A 49 -26.07 7.72 -0.23
N ALA A 50 -26.22 8.80 0.54
CA ALA A 50 -25.12 9.57 1.10
C ALA A 50 -24.29 8.80 2.14
N SER A 51 -24.93 7.99 2.98
CA SER A 51 -24.27 7.11 3.96
C SER A 51 -23.47 6.03 3.25
N GLU A 52 -24.13 5.32 2.33
CA GLU A 52 -23.53 4.21 1.58
C GLU A 52 -22.30 4.68 0.77
N ASN A 53 -22.40 5.86 0.15
CA ASN A 53 -21.27 6.49 -0.53
C ASN A 53 -20.08 6.74 0.42
N ARG A 54 -20.32 7.25 1.63
CA ARG A 54 -19.25 7.53 2.60
C ARG A 54 -18.55 6.23 3.04
N ILE A 55 -19.32 5.18 3.27
CA ILE A 55 -18.80 3.87 3.70
C ILE A 55 -17.93 3.25 2.61
N PHE A 56 -18.39 3.21 1.36
CA PHE A 56 -17.57 2.69 0.27
C PHE A 56 -16.30 3.50 0.06
N ILE A 57 -16.36 4.83 0.14
CA ILE A 57 -15.16 5.68 0.02
C ILE A 57 -14.18 5.36 1.15
N ASN A 58 -14.65 5.26 2.39
CA ASN A 58 -13.81 4.98 3.55
C ASN A 58 -13.17 3.58 3.45
N ASN A 59 -13.95 2.56 3.11
CA ASN A 59 -13.46 1.19 2.97
C ASN A 59 -12.43 1.06 1.84
N ILE A 60 -12.67 1.70 0.69
CA ILE A 60 -11.72 1.72 -0.42
C ILE A 60 -10.43 2.44 0.00
N GLN A 61 -10.53 3.58 0.70
CA GLN A 61 -9.34 4.29 1.19
C GLN A 61 -8.54 3.45 2.19
N LEU A 62 -9.22 2.79 3.12
CA LEU A 62 -8.61 1.94 4.14
C LEU A 62 -7.92 0.73 3.50
N ALA A 63 -8.58 0.05 2.55
CA ALA A 63 -7.99 -1.04 1.81
C ALA A 63 -6.75 -0.60 1.00
N LEU A 64 -6.81 0.55 0.33
CA LEU A 64 -5.67 1.10 -0.41
C LEU A 64 -4.52 1.52 0.52
N GLN A 65 -4.82 2.04 1.71
CA GLN A 65 -3.81 2.42 2.70
C GLN A 65 -3.11 1.20 3.27
N THR A 66 -3.86 0.17 3.64
CA THR A 66 -3.31 -1.12 4.11
C THR A 66 -2.45 -1.76 3.02
N ALA A 67 -2.90 -1.77 1.77
CA ALA A 67 -2.11 -2.27 0.64
C ALA A 67 -0.78 -1.50 0.46
N THR A 68 -0.79 -0.16 0.60
CA THR A 68 0.46 0.62 0.57
C THR A 68 1.37 0.32 1.75
N MET A 69 0.81 0.13 2.94
CA MET A 69 1.59 -0.20 4.14
C MET A 69 2.28 -1.55 3.98
N ILE A 70 1.58 -2.56 3.45
CA ILE A 70 2.16 -3.89 3.18
C ILE A 70 3.33 -3.79 2.18
N ASP A 71 3.17 -3.00 1.10
CA ASP A 71 4.23 -2.81 0.10
C ASP A 71 5.46 -2.10 0.70
N MET A 72 5.23 -1.12 1.59
CA MET A 72 6.29 -0.46 2.35
C MET A 72 6.99 -1.40 3.32
N CYS A 73 6.24 -2.21 4.08
CA CYS A 73 6.81 -3.22 4.99
C CYS A 73 7.65 -4.25 4.23
N ARG A 74 7.19 -4.69 3.06
CA ARG A 74 7.93 -5.63 2.21
C ARG A 74 9.21 -5.02 1.63
N THR A 75 9.17 -3.74 1.28
CA THR A 75 10.35 -2.99 0.83
C THR A 75 11.34 -2.78 1.98
N ALA A 76 10.83 -2.43 3.17
CA ALA A 76 11.64 -2.26 4.38
C ALA A 76 12.35 -3.57 4.78
N SER A 77 11.67 -4.71 4.70
CA SER A 77 12.28 -6.01 4.99
C SER A 77 13.36 -6.40 3.99
N ARG A 78 13.24 -6.04 2.70
CA ARG A 78 14.35 -6.19 1.74
C ARG A 78 15.53 -5.28 2.08
N ASN A 79 15.27 -4.02 2.43
CA ASN A 79 16.33 -3.08 2.81
C ASN A 79 17.05 -3.51 4.09
N PHE A 80 16.33 -4.08 5.06
CA PHE A 80 16.90 -4.65 6.26
C PHE A 80 17.85 -5.82 5.94
N TRP A 81 17.44 -6.72 5.04
CA TRP A 81 18.29 -7.84 4.62
C TRP A 81 19.56 -7.37 3.91
N ILE A 82 19.44 -6.36 3.03
CA ILE A 82 20.59 -5.73 2.37
C ILE A 82 21.53 -5.07 3.39
N ALA A 83 20.97 -4.39 4.39
CA ALA A 83 21.74 -3.75 5.45
C ALA A 83 22.52 -4.77 6.31
N ILE A 84 21.92 -5.93 6.61
CA ILE A 84 22.62 -7.03 7.31
C ILE A 84 23.80 -7.54 6.48
N VAL A 85 23.58 -7.81 5.19
CA VAL A 85 24.65 -8.28 4.31
C VAL A 85 25.78 -7.26 4.22
N ALA A 86 25.45 -5.97 4.07
CA ALA A 86 26.43 -4.90 4.07
C ALA A 86 27.21 -4.81 5.38
N ALA A 87 26.54 -4.96 6.53
CA ALA A 87 27.19 -4.97 7.85
C ALA A 87 28.17 -6.15 8.01
N ILE A 88 27.82 -7.33 7.51
CA ILE A 88 28.71 -8.51 7.52
C ILE A 88 29.95 -8.25 6.67
N ILE A 89 29.79 -7.73 5.44
CA ILE A 89 30.91 -7.43 4.54
C ILE A 89 31.82 -6.35 5.14
N ALA A 90 31.24 -5.31 5.75
CA ALA A 90 31.99 -4.26 6.44
C ALA A 90 32.77 -4.84 7.64
N GLY A 91 32.15 -5.72 8.43
CA GLY A 91 32.79 -6.41 9.54
C GLY A 91 33.98 -7.27 9.09
N LEU A 92 33.79 -8.07 8.04
CA LEU A 92 34.87 -8.88 7.46
C LEU A 92 36.02 -8.01 6.91
N SER A 93 35.69 -6.88 6.27
CA SER A 93 36.69 -5.94 5.75
C SER A 93 37.48 -5.27 6.87
N ALA A 94 36.83 -4.90 7.98
CA ALA A 94 37.48 -4.32 9.15
C ALA A 94 38.43 -5.32 9.82
N VAL A 95 38.03 -6.59 9.94
CA VAL A 95 38.89 -7.66 10.47
C VAL A 95 40.08 -7.92 9.55
N ALA A 96 39.87 -7.98 8.23
CA ALA A 96 40.94 -8.16 7.26
C ALA A 96 41.96 -7.00 7.30
N ALA A 97 41.48 -5.76 7.41
CA ALA A 97 42.33 -4.58 7.56
C ALA A 97 43.16 -4.64 8.85
N TRP A 98 42.55 -5.09 9.96
CA TRP A 98 43.23 -5.22 11.24
C TRP A 98 44.34 -6.28 11.21
N VAL A 99 44.07 -7.43 10.59
CA VAL A 99 45.07 -8.51 10.39
C VAL A 99 46.20 -8.04 9.47
N ALA A 100 45.89 -7.31 8.39
CA ALA A 100 46.91 -6.77 7.50
C ALA A 100 47.89 -5.84 8.23
N VAL A 101 47.37 -4.93 9.07
CA VAL A 101 48.20 -4.02 9.89
C VAL A 101 49.11 -4.80 10.83
N LEU A 102 48.58 -5.82 11.51
CA LEU A 102 49.36 -6.70 12.40
C LEU A 102 50.45 -7.48 11.67
N SER A 103 50.18 -7.95 10.44
CA SER A 103 51.16 -8.71 9.63
C SER A 103 52.21 -7.84 8.95
N SER A 104 51.94 -6.54 8.79
CA SER A 104 52.86 -5.58 8.17
C SER A 104 53.85 -4.93 9.15
N ARG A 105 53.71 -5.23 10.44
CA ARG A 105 54.65 -4.88 11.50
C ARG A 105 55.61 -6.04 11.75
#